data_AF-A0A8H7AQ23-F1
#
_entry.id   AF-A0A8H7AQ23-F1
#
_cell.length_a   1.000
_cell.length_b   1.000
_cell.length_c   1.000
_cell.angle_alpha   90.00
_cell.angle_beta   90.00
_cell.angle_gamma   90.00
#
_symmetry.space_group_name_H-M   'P 1'
#
loop_
_entity.id
_entity.type
_entity.pdbx_description
1 polymer ?
#
loop_
_entity_poly.entity_id
_entity_poly.type
_entity_poly.pdbx_seq_one_letter_code
_entity_poly.pdbx_strand_id
1 'polypeptide(L)'
;MAGTTSSTLNTPTTNSTTPAKQPQPPPGQRKNGKSWHPPRAAFRPLSVSISSRTSNSHGSYSSYRKRISLAQTAQATKTLEREMKAERAVERDRRVQAIRDRRKAREEKERFERMGEKMHARVVERRRRREGRRTKGGK
;
A
#
# COMPACT_ATOMS: atom_id res chain seq x y z
N MET A 1 44.35 -19.65 52.61
CA MET A 1 45.75 -19.86 52.23
C MET A 1 45.77 -20.68 50.96
N ALA A 2 46.35 -20.12 49.88
CA ALA A 2 46.77 -20.73 48.60
C ALA A 2 45.75 -21.60 47.82
N GLY A 3 45.49 -21.45 46.52
CA GLY A 3 46.29 -20.88 45.45
C GLY A 3 46.51 -21.94 44.35
N THR A 4 46.28 -21.52 43.10
CA THR A 4 46.89 -21.98 41.83
C THR A 4 46.38 -23.21 41.04
N THR A 5 45.97 -22.87 39.79
CA THR A 5 46.20 -23.54 38.48
C THR A 5 45.40 -24.81 38.15
N SER A 6 44.95 -25.07 36.91
CA SER A 6 45.41 -24.63 35.59
C SER A 6 44.34 -24.84 34.51
N SER A 7 44.37 -23.96 33.51
CA SER A 7 43.71 -24.05 32.21
C SER A 7 44.60 -24.84 31.25
N THR A 8 44.06 -25.86 30.55
CA THR A 8 44.60 -26.28 29.24
C THR A 8 43.58 -27.06 28.39
N LEU A 9 43.08 -26.39 27.35
CA LEU A 9 42.90 -26.82 25.96
C LEU A 9 42.47 -28.28 25.67
N ASN A 10 41.17 -28.47 25.38
CA ASN A 10 40.68 -29.60 24.62
C ASN A 10 40.76 -29.31 23.12
N THR A 11 41.57 -30.08 22.40
CA THR A 11 41.60 -30.14 20.93
C THR A 11 40.67 -31.27 20.46
N PRO A 12 39.67 -31.00 19.61
CA PRO A 12 39.02 -32.06 18.86
C PRO A 12 39.79 -32.28 17.55
N THR A 13 40.62 -33.31 17.53
CA THR A 13 41.22 -33.88 16.31
C THR A 13 40.09 -34.41 15.42
N THR A 14 39.69 -33.62 14.42
CA THR A 14 38.77 -34.06 13.37
C THR A 14 39.59 -34.58 12.19
N ASN A 15 39.94 -35.86 12.24
CA ASN A 15 40.35 -36.62 11.06
C ASN A 15 39.14 -36.74 10.12
N SER A 16 38.98 -35.75 9.25
CA SER A 16 38.07 -35.81 8.11
C SER A 16 38.87 -36.29 6.89
N THR A 17 38.86 -37.61 6.70
CA THR A 17 39.31 -38.28 5.47
C THR A 17 38.50 -37.74 4.30
N THR A 18 39.09 -36.78 3.60
CA THR A 18 38.60 -36.28 2.32
C THR A 18 38.86 -37.37 1.28
N PRO A 19 37.86 -37.88 0.53
CA PRO A 19 38.14 -38.80 -0.56
C PRO A 19 38.92 -38.04 -1.63
N ALA A 20 40.15 -38.48 -1.86
CA ALA A 20 41.08 -37.92 -2.82
C ALA A 20 40.42 -37.91 -4.22
N LYS A 21 40.09 -36.71 -4.69
CA LYS A 21 39.68 -36.47 -6.08
C LYS A 21 40.91 -36.70 -6.94
N GLN A 22 40.88 -37.75 -7.76
CA GLN A 22 41.95 -38.02 -8.72
C GLN A 22 42.19 -36.77 -9.59
N PRO A 23 43.46 -36.38 -9.79
CA PRO A 23 43.80 -35.26 -10.65
C PRO A 23 43.39 -35.62 -12.08
N GLN A 24 42.39 -34.91 -12.61
CA GLN A 24 42.09 -34.95 -14.03
C GLN A 24 43.33 -34.46 -14.80
N PRO A 25 43.72 -35.13 -15.90
CA PRO A 25 44.89 -34.73 -16.67
C PRO A 25 44.78 -33.25 -17.07
N PRO A 26 45.86 -32.47 -16.94
CA PRO A 26 45.82 -31.04 -17.26
C PRO A 26 45.40 -30.87 -18.72
N PRO A 27 44.44 -29.98 -19.02
CA PRO A 27 44.08 -29.70 -20.41
C PRO A 27 45.33 -29.21 -21.14
N GLY A 28 45.58 -29.76 -22.32
CA GLY A 28 46.79 -29.51 -23.11
C GLY A 28 47.09 -28.02 -23.20
N GLN A 29 48.16 -27.58 -22.51
CA GLN A 29 48.61 -26.20 -22.54
C GLN A 29 49.05 -25.88 -23.97
N ARG A 30 48.37 -24.93 -24.61
CA ARG A 30 48.82 -24.40 -25.90
C ARG A 30 50.15 -23.68 -25.65
N LYS A 31 51.18 -24.01 -26.44
CA LYS A 31 52.57 -23.54 -26.26
C LYS A 31 52.75 -22.01 -26.36
N ASN A 32 51.69 -21.27 -26.65
CA ASN A 32 51.64 -19.81 -26.72
C ASN A 32 50.61 -19.20 -25.74
N GLY A 33 50.73 -19.55 -24.46
CA GLY A 33 50.78 -18.58 -23.34
C GLY A 33 49.60 -17.65 -23.02
N LYS A 34 48.46 -17.63 -23.72
CA LYS A 34 47.30 -16.85 -23.26
C LYS A 34 45.97 -17.58 -23.48
N SER A 35 45.47 -18.15 -22.39
CA SER A 35 44.03 -18.40 -22.22
C SER A 35 43.40 -17.09 -21.73
N TRP A 36 42.82 -16.30 -22.64
CA TRP A 36 42.24 -14.98 -22.32
C TRP A 36 40.93 -15.06 -21.51
N HIS A 37 40.41 -16.27 -21.28
CA HIS A 37 39.21 -16.49 -20.50
C HIS A 37 39.47 -17.43 -19.32
N PRO A 38 38.97 -17.11 -18.12
CA PRO A 38 39.05 -18.02 -16.99
C PRO A 38 38.20 -19.28 -17.25
N PRO A 39 38.63 -20.45 -16.75
CA PRO A 39 37.84 -21.67 -16.85
C PRO A 39 36.52 -21.48 -16.10
N ARG A 40 35.40 -21.58 -16.81
CA ARG A 40 34.06 -21.43 -16.23
C ARG A 40 33.68 -22.70 -15.48
N ALA A 41 33.30 -22.55 -14.22
CA ALA A 41 32.64 -23.63 -13.48
C ALA A 41 31.30 -23.96 -14.15
N ALA A 42 30.93 -25.24 -14.15
CA ALA A 42 29.62 -25.66 -14.63
C ALA A 42 28.53 -24.94 -13.83
N PHE A 43 27.56 -24.34 -14.53
CA PHE A 43 26.42 -23.69 -13.91
C PHE A 43 25.63 -24.71 -13.10
N ARG A 44 25.55 -24.50 -11.78
CA ARG A 44 24.70 -25.28 -10.88
C ARG A 44 23.64 -24.33 -10.32
N PRO A 45 22.37 -24.44 -10.74
CA PRO A 45 21.31 -23.65 -10.13
C PRO A 45 21.27 -23.98 -8.64
N LEU A 46 21.50 -22.97 -7.79
CA LEU A 46 21.54 -23.10 -6.33
C LEU A 46 20.26 -23.71 -5.73
N SER A 47 19.14 -23.66 -6.46
CA SER A 47 17.87 -24.26 -6.06
C SER A 47 17.71 -25.75 -6.43
N VAL A 48 18.58 -26.32 -7.28
CA VAL A 48 18.46 -27.68 -7.79
C VAL A 48 19.79 -28.43 -7.65
N SER A 49 20.42 -28.42 -6.48
CA SER A 49 21.45 -29.43 -6.18
C SER A 49 20.75 -30.76 -5.87
N ILE A 50 20.87 -31.72 -6.78
CA ILE A 50 20.23 -33.05 -6.73
C ILE A 50 20.70 -33.93 -5.53
N SER A 51 21.67 -33.47 -4.75
CA SER A 51 22.21 -34.17 -3.58
C SER A 51 21.31 -34.14 -2.33
N SER A 52 20.24 -33.35 -2.32
CA SER A 52 19.28 -33.26 -1.19
C SER A 52 17.98 -34.03 -1.45
N ARG A 53 18.00 -35.03 -2.33
CA ARG A 53 16.83 -35.88 -2.60
C ARG A 53 16.54 -36.87 -1.45
N THR A 54 17.49 -37.05 -0.55
CA THR A 54 17.37 -37.87 0.66
C THR A 54 17.63 -37.00 1.89
N SER A 55 16.63 -36.95 2.77
CA SER A 55 16.47 -36.08 3.96
C SER A 55 16.05 -34.62 3.69
N ASN A 56 14.75 -34.40 3.87
CA ASN A 56 14.05 -33.12 4.09
C ASN A 56 13.87 -32.17 2.89
N SER A 57 12.88 -32.48 2.05
CA SER A 57 12.31 -31.61 1.01
C SER A 57 11.68 -30.32 1.59
N HIS A 58 12.48 -29.31 1.89
CA HIS A 58 12.05 -28.00 2.42
C HIS A 58 11.55 -26.99 1.35
N GLY A 59 11.56 -27.34 0.06
CA GLY A 59 11.23 -26.41 -1.03
C GLY A 59 9.74 -26.07 -1.20
N SER A 60 8.85 -27.07 -1.11
CA SER A 60 7.41 -26.88 -1.41
C SER A 60 6.63 -26.26 -0.24
N TYR A 61 6.81 -26.80 0.98
CA TYR A 61 6.14 -26.31 2.20
C TYR A 61 6.56 -24.87 2.54
N SER A 62 7.83 -24.52 2.33
CA SER A 62 8.33 -23.15 2.51
C SER A 62 7.67 -22.15 1.55
N SER A 63 7.40 -22.55 0.30
CA SER A 63 6.72 -21.69 -0.69
C SER A 63 5.26 -21.40 -0.31
N TYR A 64 4.54 -22.42 0.20
CA TYR A 64 3.15 -22.28 0.61
C TYR A 64 3.01 -21.37 1.83
N ARG A 65 3.86 -21.55 2.84
CA ARG A 65 3.89 -20.67 4.02
C ARG A 65 4.18 -19.22 3.66
N LYS A 66 5.09 -18.98 2.69
CA LYS A 66 5.34 -17.64 2.13
C LYS A 66 4.11 -17.06 1.44
N ARG A 67 3.34 -17.86 0.68
CA ARG A 67 2.08 -17.38 0.07
C ARG A 67 1.04 -17.02 1.12
N ILE A 68 0.89 -17.82 2.18
CA ILE A 68 -0.02 -17.50 3.29
C ILE A 68 0.40 -16.20 3.97
N SER A 69 1.67 -16.04 4.31
CA SER A 69 2.14 -14.82 4.96
C SER A 69 1.91 -13.58 4.08
N LEU A 70 2.18 -13.69 2.78
CA LEU A 70 1.91 -12.60 1.83
C LEU A 70 0.41 -12.29 1.67
N ALA A 71 -0.44 -13.32 1.69
CA ALA A 71 -1.88 -13.12 1.66
C ALA A 71 -2.39 -12.43 2.93
N GLN A 72 -1.86 -12.81 4.10
CA GLN A 72 -2.21 -12.18 5.38
C GLN A 72 -1.79 -10.71 5.41
N THR A 73 -0.57 -10.39 4.97
CA THR A 73 -0.12 -8.98 4.90
C THR A 73 -0.95 -8.19 3.91
N ALA A 74 -1.25 -8.74 2.73
CA ALA A 74 -2.10 -8.08 1.73
C ALA A 74 -3.55 -7.87 2.19
N GLN A 75 -4.09 -8.75 3.04
CA GLN A 75 -5.41 -8.52 3.65
C GLN A 75 -5.34 -7.41 4.69
N ALA A 76 -4.31 -7.41 5.55
CA ALA A 76 -4.12 -6.36 6.54
C ALA A 76 -3.94 -4.96 5.90
N THR A 77 -3.22 -4.85 4.78
CA THR A 77 -3.11 -3.57 4.07
C THR A 77 -4.44 -3.14 3.46
N LYS A 78 -5.20 -4.07 2.88
CA LYS A 78 -6.52 -3.79 2.30
C LYS A 78 -7.55 -3.35 3.34
N THR A 79 -7.53 -3.92 4.55
CA THR A 79 -8.44 -3.48 5.62
C THR A 79 -8.13 -2.05 6.03
N LEU A 80 -6.86 -1.72 6.25
CA LEU A 80 -6.42 -0.35 6.57
C LEU A 80 -6.76 0.65 5.45
N GLU A 81 -6.55 0.27 4.19
CA GLU A 81 -6.93 1.12 3.05
C GLU A 81 -8.43 1.36 2.96
N ARG A 82 -9.26 0.35 3.26
CA ARG A 82 -10.71 0.48 3.27
C ARG A 82 -11.18 1.39 4.39
N GLU A 83 -10.62 1.25 5.59
CA GLU A 83 -10.92 2.12 6.74
C GLU A 83 -10.59 3.58 6.41
N MET A 84 -9.38 3.85 5.88
CA MET A 84 -9.00 5.21 5.47
C MET A 84 -9.89 5.78 4.36
N LYS A 85 -10.34 4.95 3.41
CA LYS A 85 -11.28 5.39 2.36
C LYS A 85 -12.67 5.66 2.91
N ALA A 86 -13.16 4.83 3.83
CA ALA A 86 -14.47 5.02 4.46
C ALA A 86 -14.52 6.32 5.26
N GLU A 87 -13.49 6.62 6.05
CA GLU A 87 -13.40 7.89 6.79
C GLU A 87 -13.40 9.11 5.87
N ARG A 88 -12.62 9.06 4.78
CA ARG A 88 -12.60 10.13 3.76
C ARG A 88 -13.96 10.31 3.08
N ALA A 89 -14.67 9.23 2.79
CA ALA A 89 -16.00 9.28 2.19
C ALA A 89 -17.01 9.92 3.14
N VAL A 90 -17.02 9.53 4.42
CA VAL A 90 -17.89 10.11 5.44
C VAL A 90 -17.66 11.62 5.58
N GLU A 91 -16.40 12.06 5.61
CA GLU A 91 -16.08 13.49 5.68
C GLU A 91 -16.55 14.25 4.43
N ARG A 92 -16.39 13.66 3.25
CA ARG A 92 -16.89 14.24 1.99
C ARG A 92 -18.42 14.34 2.01
N ASP A 93 -19.10 13.30 2.45
CA ASP A 93 -20.56 13.26 2.51
C ASP A 93 -21.11 14.27 3.51
N ARG A 94 -20.46 14.44 4.67
CA ARG A 94 -20.78 15.52 5.63
C ARG A 94 -20.69 16.91 4.99
N ARG A 95 -19.63 17.17 4.22
CA ARG A 95 -19.48 18.45 3.50
C ARG A 95 -20.55 18.65 2.44
N VAL A 96 -20.83 17.61 1.65
CA VAL A 96 -21.88 17.65 0.62
C VAL A 96 -23.24 17.91 1.26
N GLN A 97 -23.54 17.26 2.37
CA GLN A 97 -24.78 17.44 3.09
C GLN A 97 -24.91 18.88 3.62
N ALA A 98 -23.87 19.42 4.25
CA ALA A 98 -23.85 20.81 4.71
C ALA A 98 -24.00 21.84 3.57
N ILE A 99 -23.51 21.54 2.36
CA ILE A 99 -23.74 22.40 1.18
C ILE A 99 -25.19 22.29 0.71
N ARG A 100 -25.75 21.08 0.64
CA ARG A 100 -27.15 20.86 0.24
C ARG A 100 -28.10 21.55 1.20
N ASP A 101 -27.88 21.45 2.49
CA ASP A 101 -28.74 22.05 3.50
C ASP A 101 -28.68 23.58 3.44
N ARG A 102 -27.49 24.16 3.22
CA ARG A 102 -27.34 25.61 2.95
C ARG A 102 -28.06 26.06 1.68
N ARG A 103 -28.05 25.25 0.62
CA ARG A 103 -28.77 25.57 -0.64
C ARG A 103 -30.28 25.51 -0.43
N LYS A 104 -30.79 24.45 0.21
CA LYS A 104 -32.21 24.32 0.55
C LYS A 104 -32.71 25.48 1.41
N ALA A 105 -31.96 25.84 2.46
CA ALA A 105 -32.30 26.97 3.32
C ALA A 105 -32.34 28.31 2.54
N ARG A 106 -31.44 28.48 1.57
CA ARG A 106 -31.45 29.66 0.69
C ARG A 106 -32.65 29.66 -0.25
N GLU A 107 -32.95 28.55 -0.91
CA GLU A 107 -34.08 28.41 -1.81
C GLU A 107 -35.42 28.65 -1.09
N GLU A 108 -35.56 28.15 0.13
CA GLU A 108 -36.72 28.43 0.97
C GLU A 108 -36.81 29.91 1.33
N LYS A 109 -35.70 30.54 1.74
CA LYS A 109 -35.66 31.98 2.03
C LYS A 109 -36.05 32.82 0.80
N GLU A 110 -35.47 32.54 -0.36
CA GLU A 110 -35.77 33.21 -1.62
C GLU A 110 -37.23 33.02 -2.05
N ARG A 111 -37.82 31.84 -1.77
CA ARG A 111 -39.25 31.60 -2.01
C ARG A 111 -40.13 32.49 -1.13
N PHE A 112 -39.77 32.66 0.15
CA PHE A 112 -40.49 33.56 1.06
C PHE A 112 -40.30 35.03 0.67
N GLU A 113 -39.09 35.43 0.29
CA GLU A 113 -38.79 36.78 -0.20
C GLU A 113 -39.60 37.10 -1.46
N ARG A 114 -39.65 36.20 -2.45
CA ARG A 114 -40.47 36.35 -3.67
C ARG A 114 -41.96 36.48 -3.35
N MET A 115 -42.45 35.78 -2.33
CA MET A 115 -43.83 35.91 -1.88
C MET A 115 -44.08 37.25 -1.19
N GLY A 116 -43.13 37.71 -0.38
CA GLY A 116 -43.14 39.04 0.26
C GLY A 116 -43.12 40.17 -0.77
N GLU A 117 -42.24 40.09 -1.77
CA GLU A 117 -42.16 41.01 -2.90
C GLU A 117 -43.47 41.07 -3.69
N LYS A 118 -44.12 39.92 -3.95
CA LYS A 118 -45.43 39.89 -4.61
C LYS A 118 -46.49 40.64 -3.79
N MET A 119 -46.47 40.52 -2.48
CA MET A 119 -47.38 41.28 -1.60
C MET A 119 -47.03 42.77 -1.58
N HIS A 120 -45.75 43.11 -1.46
CA HIS A 120 -45.27 44.49 -1.49
C HIS A 120 -45.62 45.18 -2.81
N ALA A 121 -45.40 44.51 -3.93
CA ALA A 121 -45.77 44.99 -5.26
C ALA A 121 -47.27 45.28 -5.36
N ARG A 122 -48.14 44.41 -4.82
CA ARG A 122 -49.60 44.64 -4.76
C ARG A 122 -49.96 45.86 -3.90
N VAL A 123 -49.26 46.08 -2.79
CA VAL A 123 -49.49 47.23 -1.91
C VAL A 123 -49.08 48.54 -2.59
N VAL A 124 -47.89 48.57 -3.21
CA VAL A 124 -47.38 49.73 -3.95
C VAL A 124 -48.30 50.07 -5.13
N GLU A 125 -48.72 49.07 -5.89
CA GLU A 125 -49.65 49.26 -7.01
C GLU A 125 -51.02 49.77 -6.52
N ARG A 126 -51.56 49.22 -5.42
CA ARG A 126 -52.83 49.70 -4.83
C ARG A 126 -52.70 51.14 -4.32
N ARG A 127 -51.57 51.51 -3.73
CA ARG A 127 -51.26 52.89 -3.32
C ARG A 127 -51.22 53.81 -4.54
N ARG A 128 -50.49 53.44 -5.59
CA ARG A 128 -50.43 54.19 -6.87
C ARG A 128 -51.81 54.37 -7.50
N ARG A 129 -52.68 53.35 -7.45
CA ARG A 129 -54.07 53.47 -7.92
C ARG A 129 -54.95 54.37 -7.04
N ARG A 130 -54.70 54.45 -5.74
CA ARG A 130 -55.43 55.38 -4.85
C ARG A 130 -54.98 56.81 -5.08
N GLU A 131 -53.68 57.05 -5.22
CA GLU A 131 -53.11 58.36 -5.57
C GLU A 131 -53.59 58.82 -6.94
N GLY A 132 -53.60 57.94 -7.95
CA GLY A 132 -54.15 58.23 -9.28
C GLY A 132 -55.66 58.51 -9.30
N ARG A 133 -56.43 57.95 -8.35
CA ARG A 133 -57.86 58.25 -8.19
C ARG A 133 -58.10 59.54 -7.42
N ARG A 134 -57.32 59.80 -6.37
CA ARG A 134 -57.40 61.04 -5.57
C ARG A 134 -56.99 62.27 -6.37
N THR A 135 -56.05 62.12 -7.30
CA THR A 135 -55.63 63.19 -8.22
C THR A 135 -56.64 63.43 -9.35
N LYS A 136 -57.38 62.41 -9.80
CA LYS A 136 -58.42 62.55 -10.85
C LYS A 136 -59.81 62.91 -10.34
N GLY A 137 -60.16 62.56 -9.11
CA GLY A 137 -61.47 62.82 -8.50
C GLY A 137 -61.49 63.97 -7.49
N GLY A 138 -60.42 64.78 -7.45
CA GLY A 138 -60.26 65.93 -6.54
C GLY A 138 -60.26 67.28 -7.28
N LYS A 139 -61.06 67.40 -8.33
CA LYS A 139 -61.51 68.68 -8.90
C LYS A 139 -63.03 68.74 -8.80
#